data_AF-A0A1G3M2K3-F1
#
_entry.id   AF-A0A1G3M2K3-F1
#
_cell.length_a   1.000
_cell.length_b   1.000
_cell.length_c   1.000
_cell.angle_alpha   90.00
_cell.angle_beta   90.00
_cell.angle_gamma   90.00
#
_symmetry.space_group_name_H-M   'P 1'
#
loop_
_entity.id
_entity.type
_entity.pdbx_description
1 polymer ?
#
loop_
_entity_poly.entity_id
_entity_poly.type
_entity_poly.pdbx_seq_one_letter_code
_entity_poly.pdbx_strand_id
1 'polypeptide(L)'
;MRDYPVKPTPEKYCAACGAKLERKRFNNRLEDMSVFLRRQYCSRECSWTASRKESVTLSGLLKRATQLKDSACEVCQAQTHLGVHHKDRNPANNSSENLLTLCASCHTKLHWSEGKRPWKELEPCQICGAVGKLKHGMCQKHYQRWKKFGDPFLTKRLGGTGSIHKQPIKDEIEWMNYASSEMESFLRQLKKPSGS
;
A
#
# COMPACT_ATOMS: atom_id res chain seq x y z
N MET A 1 33.21 -12.57 54.62
CA MET A 1 32.33 -12.17 53.50
C MET A 1 33.21 -11.47 52.47
N ARG A 2 33.09 -11.76 51.16
CA ARG A 2 33.88 -11.07 50.14
C ARG A 2 33.21 -9.74 49.84
N ASP A 3 33.78 -8.64 50.31
CA ASP A 3 33.35 -7.30 49.94
C ASP A 3 33.74 -7.04 48.49
N TYR A 4 32.79 -7.27 47.58
CA TYR A 4 32.96 -6.87 46.19
C TYR A 4 32.79 -5.35 46.09
N PRO A 5 33.75 -4.64 45.48
CA PRO A 5 33.62 -3.21 45.28
C PRO A 5 32.39 -2.93 44.41
N VAL A 6 31.49 -2.08 44.91
CA VAL A 6 30.31 -1.63 44.17
C VAL A 6 30.79 -0.84 42.96
N LYS A 7 30.41 -1.25 41.75
CA LYS A 7 30.74 -0.50 40.53
C LYS A 7 30.17 0.92 40.63
N PRO A 8 30.98 1.97 40.40
CA PRO A 8 30.50 3.34 40.48
C PRO A 8 29.43 3.58 39.42
N THR A 9 28.48 4.46 39.72
CA THR A 9 27.51 4.94 38.72
C THR A 9 28.24 5.80 37.70
N PRO A 10 28.12 5.52 36.39
CA PRO A 10 28.79 6.30 35.38
C PRO A 10 28.19 7.69 35.29
N GLU A 11 29.05 8.69 35.05
CA GLU A 11 28.61 10.07 34.89
C GLU A 11 27.90 10.25 33.54
N LYS A 12 26.68 10.77 33.58
CA LYS A 12 25.86 11.05 32.40
C LYS A 12 25.08 12.34 32.59
N TYR A 13 24.72 12.96 31.48
CA TYR A 13 23.97 14.21 31.46
C TYR A 13 22.69 14.05 30.63
N CYS A 14 21.67 14.84 30.96
CA CYS A 14 20.42 14.89 30.23
C CYS A 14 20.66 15.46 28.83
N ALA A 15 20.23 14.74 27.78
CA ALA A 15 20.38 15.19 26.40
C ALA A 15 19.54 16.45 26.07
N ALA A 16 18.56 16.81 26.89
CA ALA A 16 17.69 17.96 26.66
C ALA A 16 18.12 19.23 27.42
N CYS A 17 18.52 19.10 28.68
CA CYS A 17 18.82 20.26 29.55
C CYS A 17 20.24 20.28 30.12
N GLY A 18 21.06 19.25 29.85
CA GLY A 18 22.42 19.15 30.36
C GLY A 18 22.56 18.80 31.84
N ALA A 19 21.47 18.65 32.60
CA ALA A 19 21.55 18.30 34.02
C ALA A 19 22.18 16.91 34.25
N LYS A 20 23.01 16.76 35.30
CA LYS A 20 23.61 15.47 35.69
C LYS A 20 22.51 14.46 36.00
N LEU A 21 22.62 13.26 35.42
CA LEU A 21 21.71 12.16 35.67
C LEU A 21 22.21 11.32 36.84
N GLU A 22 21.33 11.12 37.80
CA GLU A 22 21.53 10.19 38.91
C GLU A 22 20.48 9.08 38.87
N ARG A 23 20.83 7.89 39.39
CA ARG A 23 19.90 6.76 39.50
C ARG A 23 18.79 7.13 40.46
N LYS A 24 17.54 7.10 39.96
CA LYS A 24 16.37 7.50 40.76
C LYS A 24 15.83 6.35 41.60
N ARG A 25 15.09 6.69 42.65
CA ARG A 25 14.25 5.72 43.38
C ARG A 25 12.80 5.89 42.93
N PHE A 26 12.20 4.78 42.53
CA PHE A 26 10.79 4.69 42.18
C PHE A 26 10.10 3.77 43.19
N ASN A 27 9.15 4.29 43.98
CA ASN A 27 8.46 3.54 45.03
C ASN A 27 9.47 2.78 45.93
N ASN A 28 10.48 3.50 46.43
CA ASN A 28 11.62 3.00 47.21
C ASN A 28 12.57 2.01 46.50
N ARG A 29 12.26 1.55 45.29
CA ARG A 29 13.16 0.72 44.47
C ARG A 29 14.15 1.57 43.69
N LEU A 30 15.45 1.29 43.84
CA LEU A 30 16.49 1.95 43.05
C LEU A 30 16.42 1.52 41.59
N GLU A 31 16.48 2.48 40.67
CA GLU A 31 16.52 2.27 39.22
C GLU A 31 17.61 1.29 38.83
N ASP A 32 17.28 0.30 38.00
CA ASP A 32 18.26 -0.68 37.50
C ASP A 32 19.37 0.00 36.69
N MET A 33 20.61 -0.51 36.78
CA MET A 33 21.76 0.10 36.11
C MET A 33 21.59 0.10 34.59
N SER A 34 21.04 -0.95 33.98
CA SER A 34 20.81 -1.01 32.53
C SER A 34 19.75 0.01 32.07
N VAL A 35 18.76 0.28 32.92
CA VAL A 35 17.74 1.31 32.66
C VAL A 35 18.35 2.70 32.75
N PHE A 36 19.15 2.98 33.78
CA PHE A 36 19.90 4.22 33.92
C PHE A 36 20.86 4.48 32.73
N LEU A 37 21.55 3.42 32.27
CA LEU A 37 22.44 3.50 31.12
C LEU A 37 21.70 3.83 29.82
N ARG A 38 20.46 3.36 29.63
CA ARG A 38 19.65 3.70 28.45
C ARG A 38 18.91 5.03 28.57
N ARG A 39 18.67 5.53 29.79
CA ARG A 39 17.96 6.79 30.01
C ARG A 39 18.77 7.97 29.49
N GLN A 40 18.16 8.75 28.59
CA GLN A 40 18.75 9.95 27.99
C GLN A 40 18.33 11.24 28.68
N TYR A 41 17.21 11.22 29.41
CA TYR A 41 16.57 12.42 29.93
C TYR A 41 16.38 12.38 31.45
N CYS A 42 16.46 13.55 32.10
CA CYS A 42 16.30 13.66 33.54
C CYS A 42 14.83 13.57 33.98
N SER A 43 13.88 13.99 33.15
CA SER A 43 12.46 14.02 33.47
C SER A 43 11.60 13.65 32.26
N ARG A 44 10.31 13.38 32.53
CA ARG A 44 9.31 13.19 31.47
C ARG A 44 9.20 14.45 30.61
N GLU A 45 9.31 15.63 31.19
CA GLU A 45 9.27 16.91 30.47
C GLU A 45 10.45 17.10 29.53
N CYS A 46 11.68 16.77 29.97
CA CYS A 46 12.86 16.80 29.10
C CYS A 46 12.73 15.80 27.96
N SER A 47 12.23 14.60 28.24
CA SER A 47 11.94 13.59 27.20
C SER A 47 10.90 14.10 26.20
N TRP A 48 9.84 14.74 26.67
CA TRP A 48 8.78 15.29 25.82
C TRP A 48 9.31 16.44 24.97
N THR A 49 10.05 17.36 25.58
CA THR A 49 10.63 18.53 24.90
C THR A 49 11.59 18.09 23.80
N ALA A 50 12.49 17.15 24.09
CA ALA A 50 13.39 16.58 23.09
C ALA A 50 12.65 15.80 21.98
N SER A 51 11.49 15.23 22.30
CA SER A 51 10.66 14.50 21.33
C SER A 51 9.68 15.40 20.57
N ARG A 52 9.59 16.70 20.88
CA ARG A 52 8.74 17.64 20.14
C ARG A 52 9.29 17.79 18.72
N LYS A 53 8.43 17.53 17.74
CA LYS A 53 8.72 17.85 16.35
C LYS A 53 8.32 19.29 16.09
N GLU A 54 9.11 20.00 15.29
CA GLU A 54 8.80 21.36 14.84
C GLU A 54 7.44 21.41 14.10
N SER A 55 7.20 20.43 13.23
CA SER A 55 5.95 20.30 12.49
C SER A 55 5.11 19.10 12.96
N VAL A 56 3.81 19.26 12.84
CA VAL A 56 2.83 18.20 13.15
C VAL A 56 2.88 17.16 12.04
N THR A 57 2.89 15.88 12.42
CA THR A 57 2.86 14.79 11.44
C THR A 57 1.54 14.77 10.68
N LEU A 58 1.56 14.23 9.45
CA LEU A 58 0.34 14.03 8.65
C LEU A 58 -0.75 13.29 9.45
N SER A 59 -0.40 12.20 10.13
CA SER A 59 -1.35 11.46 10.97
C SER A 59 -1.94 12.32 12.09
N GLY A 60 -1.16 13.24 12.66
CA GLY A 60 -1.63 14.20 13.65
C GLY A 60 -2.61 15.22 13.06
N LEU A 61 -2.33 15.75 11.87
CA LEU A 61 -3.24 16.65 11.13
C LEU A 61 -4.55 15.95 10.80
N LEU A 62 -4.48 14.75 10.22
CA LEU A 62 -5.66 13.95 9.90
C LEU A 62 -6.49 13.61 11.14
N LYS A 63 -5.84 13.25 12.26
CA LYS A 63 -6.54 12.99 13.52
C LYS A 63 -7.32 14.20 14.02
N ARG A 64 -6.75 15.41 13.90
CA ARG A 64 -7.46 16.65 14.25
C ARG A 64 -8.68 16.85 13.35
N ALA A 65 -8.51 16.70 12.05
CA ALA A 65 -9.61 16.83 11.08
C ALA A 65 -10.76 15.85 11.39
N THR A 66 -10.47 14.61 11.80
CA THR A 66 -11.54 13.64 12.13
C THR A 66 -12.48 14.05 13.27
N GLN A 67 -12.07 15.01 14.12
CA GLN A 67 -12.92 15.54 15.18
C GLN A 67 -13.94 16.57 14.66
N LEU A 68 -13.75 17.09 13.45
CA LEU A 68 -14.59 18.11 12.81
C LEU A 68 -15.60 17.50 11.82
N LYS A 69 -15.75 16.17 11.83
CA LYS A 69 -16.72 15.48 10.98
C LYS A 69 -18.14 15.72 11.48
N ASP A 70 -19.08 15.80 10.57
CA ASP A 70 -20.51 15.84 10.86
C ASP A 70 -21.07 14.44 11.15
N SER A 71 -22.36 14.41 11.47
CA SER A 71 -23.12 13.20 11.80
C SER A 71 -23.58 12.40 10.58
N ALA A 72 -23.54 12.98 9.37
CA ALA A 72 -24.01 12.35 8.14
C ALA A 72 -23.17 12.73 6.92
N CYS A 73 -23.21 11.88 5.91
CA CYS A 73 -22.58 12.12 4.61
C CYS A 73 -23.32 13.23 3.86
N GLU A 74 -22.62 14.29 3.43
CA GLU A 74 -23.23 15.41 2.70
C GLU A 74 -23.82 15.01 1.34
N VAL A 75 -23.33 13.91 0.74
CA VAL A 75 -23.77 13.44 -0.59
C VAL A 75 -24.97 12.49 -0.51
N CYS A 76 -24.94 11.52 0.40
CA CYS A 76 -25.95 10.45 0.45
C CYS A 76 -26.64 10.28 1.80
N GLN A 77 -26.35 11.15 2.77
CA GLN A 77 -26.95 11.17 4.11
C GLN A 77 -26.72 9.90 4.95
N ALA A 78 -25.83 8.99 4.54
CA ALA A 78 -25.42 7.86 5.35
C ALA A 78 -24.80 8.33 6.67
N GLN A 79 -25.12 7.68 7.78
CA GLN A 79 -24.65 8.05 9.13
C GLN A 79 -23.49 7.19 9.63
N THR A 80 -23.01 6.24 8.82
CA THR A 80 -21.97 5.29 9.19
C THR A 80 -20.77 5.39 8.26
N HIS A 81 -19.61 4.93 8.75
CA HIS A 81 -18.34 4.93 8.00
C HIS A 81 -17.96 6.30 7.42
N LEU A 82 -18.18 7.35 8.23
CA LEU A 82 -17.87 8.73 7.89
C LEU A 82 -16.39 9.05 8.04
N GLY A 83 -15.86 9.79 7.07
CA GLY A 83 -14.54 10.38 7.08
C GLY A 83 -14.58 11.82 6.60
N VAL A 84 -13.55 12.57 6.93
CA VAL A 84 -13.35 13.94 6.47
C VAL A 84 -12.53 13.93 5.18
N HIS A 85 -12.97 14.70 4.21
CA HIS A 85 -12.26 14.96 2.96
C HIS A 85 -11.91 16.46 2.89
N HIS A 86 -10.67 16.76 2.54
CA HIS A 86 -10.19 18.13 2.29
C HIS A 86 -10.28 18.44 0.80
N LYS A 87 -11.11 19.42 0.42
CA LYS A 87 -11.32 19.83 -0.98
C LYS A 87 -10.01 20.29 -1.64
N ASP A 88 -9.18 21.02 -0.90
CA ASP A 88 -7.87 21.52 -1.34
C ASP A 88 -6.73 20.50 -1.23
N ARG A 89 -7.01 19.29 -0.71
CA ARG A 89 -6.02 18.22 -0.43
C ARG A 89 -4.91 18.64 0.54
N ASN A 90 -5.09 19.71 1.29
CA ASN A 90 -4.17 20.17 2.33
C ASN A 90 -4.70 19.81 3.73
N PRO A 91 -4.14 18.78 4.39
CA PRO A 91 -4.60 18.34 5.71
C PRO A 91 -4.41 19.37 6.84
N ALA A 92 -3.67 20.44 6.61
CA ALA A 92 -3.51 21.53 7.57
C ALA A 92 -4.68 22.53 7.56
N ASN A 93 -5.43 22.61 6.45
CA ASN A 93 -6.54 23.55 6.30
C ASN A 93 -7.86 22.94 6.79
N ASN A 94 -8.22 23.22 8.04
CA ASN A 94 -9.44 22.71 8.67
C ASN A 94 -10.61 23.70 8.66
N SER A 95 -10.62 24.67 7.74
CA SER A 95 -11.80 25.52 7.53
C SER A 95 -13.03 24.66 7.22
N SER A 96 -14.18 24.95 7.83
CA SER A 96 -15.43 24.21 7.59
C SER A 96 -15.80 24.18 6.10
N GLU A 97 -15.48 25.25 5.36
CA GLU A 97 -15.72 25.33 3.91
C GLU A 97 -14.82 24.38 3.10
N ASN A 98 -13.64 24.03 3.62
CA ASN A 98 -12.67 23.13 2.99
C ASN A 98 -12.90 21.65 3.34
N LEU A 99 -13.66 21.39 4.41
CA LEU A 99 -13.97 20.03 4.83
C LEU A 99 -15.27 19.55 4.18
N LEU A 100 -15.32 18.26 3.90
CA LEU A 100 -16.54 17.53 3.54
C LEU A 100 -16.63 16.28 4.41
N THR A 101 -17.79 16.05 4.99
CA THR A 101 -18.10 14.79 5.68
C THR A 101 -18.69 13.81 4.68
N LEU A 102 -17.95 12.74 4.36
CA LEU A 102 -18.34 11.74 3.37
C LEU A 102 -18.28 10.33 3.94
N CYS A 103 -19.25 9.49 3.57
CA CYS A 103 -19.14 8.05 3.83
C CYS A 103 -18.07 7.42 2.95
N ALA A 104 -17.54 6.26 3.34
CA ALA A 104 -16.46 5.58 2.63
C ALA A 104 -16.71 5.39 1.12
N SER A 105 -17.94 5.08 0.71
CA SER A 105 -18.28 4.89 -0.70
C SER A 105 -18.25 6.19 -1.49
N CYS A 106 -18.87 7.27 -0.98
CA CYS A 106 -18.83 8.59 -1.60
C CYS A 106 -17.42 9.18 -1.61
N HIS A 107 -16.67 9.01 -0.52
CA HIS A 107 -15.30 9.49 -0.42
C HIS A 107 -14.39 8.84 -1.47
N THR A 108 -14.48 7.52 -1.65
CA THR A 108 -13.65 6.84 -2.64
C THR A 108 -14.05 7.21 -4.06
N LYS A 109 -15.36 7.34 -4.35
CA LYS A 109 -15.88 7.86 -5.63
C LYS A 109 -15.33 9.25 -5.96
N LEU A 110 -15.28 10.15 -4.98
CA LEU A 110 -14.74 11.49 -5.17
C LEU A 110 -13.25 11.43 -5.56
N HIS A 111 -12.44 10.62 -4.89
CA HIS A 111 -11.04 10.44 -5.27
C HIS A 111 -10.86 9.85 -6.68
N TRP A 112 -11.76 8.96 -7.12
CA TRP A 112 -11.77 8.50 -8.51
C TRP A 112 -12.11 9.62 -9.50
N SER A 113 -13.12 10.47 -9.21
CA SER A 113 -13.49 11.58 -10.10
C SER A 113 -12.43 12.67 -10.18
N GLU A 114 -11.68 12.91 -9.09
CA GLU A 114 -10.55 13.85 -9.11
C GLU A 114 -9.26 13.25 -9.71
N GLY A 115 -9.33 12.06 -10.31
CA GLY A 115 -8.23 11.45 -11.01
C GLY A 115 -7.10 10.94 -10.13
N LYS A 116 -7.33 10.60 -8.86
CA LYS A 116 -6.30 9.90 -8.07
C LYS A 116 -5.96 8.57 -8.76
N ARG A 117 -4.77 8.52 -9.34
CA ARG A 117 -4.19 7.29 -9.88
C ARG A 117 -3.64 6.44 -8.73
N PRO A 118 -3.58 5.10 -8.89
CA PRO A 118 -2.84 4.27 -7.95
C PRO A 118 -1.40 4.76 -7.83
N TRP A 119 -0.85 4.73 -6.61
CA TRP A 119 0.52 5.19 -6.32
C TRP A 119 1.61 4.43 -7.11
N LYS A 120 1.27 3.26 -7.66
CA LYS A 120 2.11 2.51 -8.59
C LYS A 120 1.36 2.17 -9.85
N GLU A 121 2.07 2.19 -10.97
CA GLU A 121 1.60 1.61 -12.23
C GLU A 121 1.32 0.12 -12.00
N LEU A 122 0.15 -0.32 -12.44
CA LEU A 122 -0.29 -1.68 -12.23
C LEU A 122 0.14 -2.48 -13.45
N GLU A 123 0.97 -3.48 -13.23
CA GLU A 123 1.33 -4.43 -14.27
C GLU A 123 0.06 -5.10 -14.84
N PRO A 124 0.00 -5.31 -16.17
CA PRO A 124 -1.10 -6.04 -16.79
C PRO A 124 -0.97 -7.53 -16.51
N CYS A 125 -2.11 -8.22 -16.38
CA CYS A 125 -2.12 -9.67 -16.26
C CYS A 125 -1.45 -10.32 -17.47
N GLN A 126 -0.51 -11.23 -17.22
CA GLN A 126 0.25 -11.94 -18.27
C GLN A 126 -0.62 -12.80 -19.21
N ILE A 127 -1.90 -13.02 -18.88
CA ILE A 127 -2.80 -13.90 -19.62
C ILE A 127 -3.85 -13.12 -20.41
N CYS A 128 -4.40 -12.02 -19.87
CA CYS A 128 -5.45 -11.26 -20.55
C CYS A 128 -5.23 -9.76 -20.58
N GLY A 129 -4.06 -9.27 -20.19
CA GLY A 129 -3.75 -7.84 -20.19
C GLY A 129 -4.49 -7.02 -19.14
N ALA A 130 -5.39 -7.62 -18.34
CA ALA A 130 -6.18 -6.89 -17.35
C ALA A 130 -5.28 -6.26 -16.29
N VAL A 131 -5.37 -4.93 -16.17
CA VAL A 131 -4.59 -4.12 -15.24
C VAL A 131 -5.25 -4.14 -13.86
N GLY A 132 -4.49 -4.46 -12.80
CA GLY A 132 -5.08 -4.64 -11.48
C GLY A 132 -4.11 -5.18 -10.44
N LYS A 133 -4.67 -5.63 -9.30
CA LYS A 133 -3.89 -6.41 -8.32
C LYS A 133 -3.58 -7.79 -8.91
N LEU A 134 -2.33 -8.00 -9.28
CA LEU A 134 -1.83 -9.29 -9.75
C LEU A 134 -1.30 -10.15 -8.60
N LYS A 135 -1.40 -11.46 -8.77
CA LYS A 135 -0.73 -12.45 -7.93
C LYS A 135 -0.08 -13.50 -8.84
N HIS A 136 1.23 -13.69 -8.72
CA HIS A 136 2.04 -14.48 -9.67
C HIS A 136 1.81 -14.02 -11.13
N GLY A 137 1.77 -12.70 -11.36
CA GLY A 137 1.52 -12.12 -12.70
C GLY A 137 0.10 -12.33 -13.26
N MET A 138 -0.80 -12.92 -12.48
CA MET A 138 -2.17 -13.23 -12.90
C MET A 138 -3.20 -12.34 -12.19
N CYS A 139 -4.25 -11.92 -12.90
CA CYS A 139 -5.42 -11.30 -12.28
C CYS A 139 -6.11 -12.29 -11.34
N GLN A 140 -6.94 -11.80 -10.41
CA GLN A 140 -7.61 -12.63 -9.41
C GLN A 140 -8.34 -13.84 -10.03
N LYS A 141 -9.00 -13.66 -11.18
CA LYS A 141 -9.72 -14.71 -11.92
C LYS A 141 -8.80 -15.83 -12.39
N HIS A 142 -7.67 -15.49 -13.03
CA HIS A 142 -6.69 -16.47 -13.52
C HIS A 142 -5.91 -17.13 -12.37
N TYR A 143 -5.53 -16.36 -11.36
CA TYR A 143 -4.90 -16.91 -10.17
C TYR A 143 -5.80 -17.92 -9.45
N GLN A 144 -7.10 -17.61 -9.30
CA GLN A 144 -8.06 -18.54 -8.68
C GLN A 144 -8.23 -19.83 -9.48
N ARG A 145 -8.22 -19.76 -10.81
CA ARG A 145 -8.31 -20.94 -11.69
C ARG A 145 -7.07 -21.81 -11.58
N TRP A 146 -5.89 -21.21 -11.71
CA TRP A 146 -4.62 -21.91 -11.53
C TRP A 146 -4.53 -22.55 -10.14
N LYS A 147 -4.88 -21.80 -9.08
CA LYS A 147 -4.87 -22.33 -7.71
C LYS A 147 -5.81 -23.53 -7.53
N LYS A 148 -6.96 -23.52 -8.20
CA LYS A 148 -7.99 -24.55 -8.04
C LYS A 148 -7.76 -25.78 -8.93
N PHE A 149 -7.21 -25.58 -10.12
CA PHE A 149 -7.22 -26.58 -11.18
C PHE A 149 -5.85 -26.79 -11.85
N GLY A 150 -4.81 -26.07 -11.44
CA GLY A 150 -3.48 -26.11 -12.06
C GLY A 150 -3.35 -25.33 -13.37
N ASP A 151 -4.46 -24.94 -14.00
CA ASP A 151 -4.49 -24.23 -15.29
C ASP A 151 -5.27 -22.89 -15.16
N PRO A 152 -4.64 -21.74 -15.44
CA PRO A 152 -5.30 -20.44 -15.37
C PRO A 152 -6.31 -20.19 -16.50
N PHE A 153 -6.26 -20.91 -17.62
CA PHE A 153 -7.13 -20.70 -18.78
C PHE A 153 -8.51 -21.37 -18.64
N LEU A 154 -8.72 -22.19 -17.62
CA LEU A 154 -9.97 -22.93 -17.43
C LEU A 154 -11.20 -22.02 -17.24
N THR A 155 -12.18 -22.15 -18.13
CA THR A 155 -13.46 -21.40 -18.08
C THR A 155 -14.63 -22.37 -17.88
N LYS A 156 -15.58 -22.06 -16.99
CA LYS A 156 -16.84 -22.81 -16.89
C LYS A 156 -17.79 -22.34 -18.00
N ARG A 157 -18.40 -23.25 -18.77
CA ARG A 157 -19.62 -22.96 -19.54
C ARG A 157 -20.86 -23.28 -18.69
N LEU A 158 -21.96 -22.59 -18.97
CA LEU A 158 -23.31 -22.97 -18.53
C LEU A 158 -23.77 -24.14 -19.40
N GLY A 159 -23.87 -25.34 -18.83
CA GLY A 159 -24.44 -26.52 -19.47
C GLY A 159 -23.52 -27.74 -19.46
N GLY A 160 -23.96 -28.80 -18.75
CA GLY A 160 -23.45 -30.16 -18.88
C GLY A 160 -22.09 -30.44 -18.22
N THR A 161 -22.03 -31.50 -17.42
CA THR A 161 -20.86 -31.97 -16.68
C THR A 161 -19.64 -32.24 -17.58
N GLY A 162 -18.67 -31.34 -17.59
CA GLY A 162 -17.37 -31.54 -18.25
C GLY A 162 -16.57 -30.25 -18.36
N SER A 163 -15.41 -30.17 -17.72
CA SER A 163 -14.49 -29.03 -17.86
C SER A 163 -13.70 -29.20 -19.16
N ILE A 164 -13.77 -28.23 -20.08
CA ILE A 164 -12.99 -28.24 -21.32
C ILE A 164 -11.88 -27.18 -21.22
N HIS A 165 -10.65 -27.55 -21.58
CA HIS A 165 -9.55 -26.63 -21.79
C HIS A 165 -9.81 -25.80 -23.06
N LYS A 166 -9.89 -24.47 -22.96
CA LYS A 166 -9.66 -23.62 -24.13
C LYS A 166 -8.15 -23.43 -24.22
N GLN A 167 -7.50 -24.07 -25.19
CA GLN A 167 -6.12 -23.76 -25.52
C GLN A 167 -6.03 -22.27 -25.91
N PRO A 168 -4.95 -21.56 -25.52
CA PRO A 168 -4.71 -20.23 -26.04
C PRO A 168 -4.34 -20.33 -27.53
N ILE A 169 -4.78 -19.32 -28.29
CA ILE A 169 -4.29 -18.78 -29.57
C ILE A 169 -2.89 -19.32 -29.99
N LYS A 170 -2.77 -20.61 -30.28
CA LYS A 170 -1.61 -21.24 -30.94
C LYS A 170 -1.94 -21.45 -32.41
N ASP A 171 -3.20 -21.75 -32.69
CA ASP A 171 -3.74 -21.93 -34.03
C ASP A 171 -3.64 -20.65 -34.87
N GLU A 172 -3.69 -19.45 -34.27
CA GLU A 172 -3.55 -18.18 -35.01
C GLU A 172 -2.09 -17.89 -35.41
N ILE A 173 -1.10 -18.26 -34.57
CA ILE A 173 0.33 -18.12 -34.93
C ILE A 173 0.74 -19.20 -35.93
N GLU A 174 0.25 -20.43 -35.78
CA GLU A 174 0.45 -21.49 -36.77
C GLU A 174 -0.24 -21.17 -38.11
N TRP A 175 -1.45 -20.60 -38.09
CA TRP A 175 -2.15 -20.14 -39.29
C TRP A 175 -1.47 -18.94 -39.95
N MET A 176 -0.97 -17.97 -39.17
CA MET A 176 -0.19 -16.84 -39.71
C MET A 176 1.14 -17.31 -40.32
N ASN A 177 1.84 -18.26 -39.69
CA ASN A 177 3.08 -18.83 -40.23
C ASN A 177 2.82 -19.67 -41.49
N TYR A 178 1.74 -20.46 -41.50
CA TYR A 178 1.28 -21.22 -42.67
C TYR A 178 0.94 -20.26 -43.83
N ALA A 179 0.12 -19.24 -43.58
CA ALA A 179 -0.26 -18.24 -44.57
C ALA A 179 0.93 -17.45 -45.13
N SER A 180 1.92 -17.12 -44.29
CA SER A 180 3.17 -16.47 -44.75
C SER A 180 4.00 -17.39 -45.64
N SER A 181 4.08 -18.69 -45.32
CA SER A 181 4.83 -19.66 -46.13
C SER A 181 4.18 -19.97 -47.48
N GLU A 182 2.85 -20.01 -47.56
CA GLU A 182 2.13 -20.14 -48.82
C GLU A 182 2.29 -18.88 -49.70
N MET A 183 2.25 -17.69 -49.10
CA MET A 183 2.47 -16.43 -49.80
C MET A 183 3.88 -16.35 -50.40
N GLU A 184 4.92 -16.77 -49.67
CA GLU A 184 6.29 -16.84 -50.18
C GLU A 184 6.47 -17.89 -51.30
N SER A 185 5.79 -19.03 -51.19
CA SER A 185 5.79 -20.06 -52.24
C SER A 185 5.14 -19.56 -53.54
N PHE A 186 4.01 -18.86 -53.43
CA PHE A 186 3.30 -18.25 -54.55
C PHE A 186 4.15 -17.17 -55.24
N LEU A 187 4.80 -16.29 -54.48
CA LEU A 187 5.69 -15.24 -55.02
C LEU A 187 6.95 -15.81 -55.71
N ARG A 188 7.44 -16.98 -55.30
CA ARG A 188 8.54 -17.69 -55.99
C ARG A 188 8.10 -18.28 -57.33
N GLN A 189 6.85 -18.74 -57.45
CA GLN A 189 6.32 -19.27 -58.71
C GLN A 189 6.12 -18.18 -59.78
N LEU A 190 5.80 -16.95 -59.36
CA LEU A 190 5.69 -15.77 -60.24
C LEU A 190 7.04 -15.21 -60.71
N LYS A 191 8.16 -15.59 -60.07
CA LYS A 191 9.52 -15.19 -60.45
C LYS A 191 10.22 -16.18 -61.39
N LYS A 192 9.49 -17.05 -62.09
CA LYS A 192 10.08 -17.83 -63.18
C LYS A 192 10.41 -16.88 -64.35
N PRO A 193 11.68 -16.75 -64.75
CA PRO A 193 12.03 -15.92 -65.90
C PRO A 193 11.39 -16.53 -67.15
N SER A 194 10.59 -15.72 -67.86
CA SER A 194 10.29 -15.94 -69.27
C SER A 194 11.63 -16.08 -70.00
N GLY A 195 11.79 -17.21 -70.69
CA GLY A 195 13.06 -17.64 -71.26
C GLY A 195 13.70 -16.68 -72.25
N SER A 196 14.98 -16.97 -72.50
CA SER A 196 15.62 -16.87 -73.82
C SER A 196 14.90 -17.75 -74.84
#